data_AF-Q9LC35-F1
#
_entry.id   AF-Q9LC35-F1
#
_cell.length_a   1.000
_cell.length_b   1.000
_cell.length_c   1.000
_cell.angle_alpha   90.00
_cell.angle_beta   90.00
_cell.angle_gamma   90.00
#
_symmetry.space_group_name_H-M   'P 1'
#
loop_
_entity.id
_entity.type
_entity.pdbx_description
1 polymer ?
#
loop_
_entity_poly.entity_id
_entity_poly.type
_entity_poly.pdbx_seq_one_letter_code
_entity_poly.pdbx_strand_id
1 'polypeptide(L)'
;QETLEYHHGKHHNTYVVNLNNLVPGTEFEGKSLEEIIKTSTGGVFNNAAQIWNHTFYWHCLSPNGGGEPTGALADAIIKAFGSFAEFKDAFTKSAIGNFGSSWTWLVKKADGSLAIVNTSNAGCPLTEAGTTPLLTVDL
;
A
#
# COMPACT_ATOMS: atom_id res chain seq x y z
N GLN A 1 -21.04 0.55 -3.38
CA GLN A 1 -21.46 -0.40 -2.33
C GLN A 1 -20.97 -1.80 -2.68
N GLU A 2 -21.44 -2.39 -3.79
CA GLU A 2 -21.04 -3.74 -4.24
C GLU A 2 -19.51 -3.96 -4.21
N THR A 3 -18.71 -3.05 -4.81
CA THR A 3 -17.24 -3.15 -4.77
C THR A 3 -16.69 -3.30 -3.35
N LEU A 4 -17.20 -2.56 -2.38
CA LEU A 4 -16.72 -2.62 -0.99
C LEU A 4 -17.12 -3.95 -0.32
N GLU A 5 -18.32 -4.45 -0.59
CA GLU A 5 -18.79 -5.74 -0.05
C GLU A 5 -17.91 -6.91 -0.53
N TYR A 6 -17.49 -6.88 -1.79
CA TYR A 6 -16.58 -7.91 -2.32
C TYR A 6 -15.12 -7.65 -1.92
N HIS A 7 -14.60 -6.45 -2.14
CA HIS A 7 -13.18 -6.14 -1.97
C HIS A 7 -12.76 -6.17 -0.49
N HIS A 8 -13.54 -5.55 0.40
CA HIS A 8 -13.29 -5.65 1.84
C HIS A 8 -13.87 -6.95 2.40
N GLY A 9 -15.17 -7.20 2.17
CA GLY A 9 -15.89 -8.31 2.83
C GLY A 9 -15.46 -9.71 2.38
N LYS A 10 -14.92 -9.86 1.17
CA LYS A 10 -14.43 -11.16 0.66
C LYS A 10 -12.92 -11.18 0.45
N HIS A 11 -12.37 -10.31 -0.41
CA HIS A 11 -10.94 -10.38 -0.76
C HIS A 11 -10.04 -10.12 0.45
N HIS A 12 -10.20 -8.97 1.11
CA HIS A 12 -9.43 -8.64 2.31
C HIS A 12 -9.62 -9.69 3.42
N ASN A 13 -10.87 -10.08 3.69
CA ASN A 13 -11.17 -11.12 4.69
C ASN A 13 -10.51 -12.47 4.38
N THR A 14 -10.44 -12.86 3.10
CA THR A 14 -9.82 -14.13 2.69
C THR A 14 -8.32 -14.16 3.03
N TYR A 15 -7.61 -13.04 2.85
CA TYR A 15 -6.20 -12.96 3.26
C TYR A 15 -6.04 -13.12 4.78
N VAL A 16 -6.93 -12.53 5.58
CA VAL A 16 -6.94 -12.68 7.05
C VAL A 16 -7.14 -14.14 7.44
N VAL A 17 -8.18 -14.81 6.91
CA VAL A 17 -8.47 -16.22 7.21
C VAL A 17 -7.29 -17.11 6.79
N ASN A 18 -6.72 -16.89 5.61
CA ASN A 18 -5.59 -17.68 5.13
C ASN A 18 -4.34 -17.48 6.00
N LEU A 19 -3.99 -16.24 6.38
CA LEU A 19 -2.83 -16.00 7.23
C LEU A 19 -3.01 -16.69 8.59
N ASN A 20 -4.19 -16.60 9.19
CA ASN A 20 -4.49 -17.25 10.48
C ASN A 20 -4.38 -18.78 10.42
N ASN A 21 -4.56 -19.39 9.25
CA ASN A 21 -4.35 -20.83 9.05
C ASN A 21 -2.86 -21.19 8.83
N LEU A 22 -2.07 -20.26 8.29
CA LEU A 22 -0.67 -20.50 7.93
C LEU A 22 0.33 -20.25 9.08
N VAL A 23 -0.02 -19.37 10.01
CA VAL A 23 0.89 -18.91 11.08
C VAL A 23 1.07 -19.89 12.27
N PRO A 24 0.04 -20.61 12.76
CA PRO A 24 0.18 -21.44 13.96
C PRO A 24 1.27 -22.52 13.83
N GLY A 25 2.08 -22.67 14.87
CA GLY A 25 3.20 -23.62 14.93
C GLY A 25 4.42 -23.20 14.12
N THR A 26 4.45 -21.99 13.55
CA THR A 26 5.60 -21.46 12.81
C THR A 26 6.34 -20.40 13.63
N GLU A 27 7.50 -19.96 13.13
CA GLU A 27 8.26 -18.84 13.72
C GLU A 27 7.54 -17.47 13.63
N PHE A 28 6.40 -17.40 12.94
CA PHE A 28 5.59 -16.18 12.80
C PHE A 28 4.52 -16.05 13.89
N GLU A 29 4.26 -17.12 14.66
CA GLU A 29 3.27 -17.08 15.72
C GLU A 29 3.66 -16.07 16.81
N GLY A 30 2.73 -15.19 17.17
CA GLY A 30 2.95 -14.11 18.13
C GLY A 30 3.67 -12.86 17.58
N LYS A 31 4.13 -12.86 16.33
CA LYS A 31 4.70 -11.65 15.69
C LYS A 31 3.58 -10.69 15.25
N SER A 32 3.90 -9.40 15.21
CA SER A 32 3.04 -8.41 14.58
C SER A 32 2.97 -8.60 13.05
N LEU A 33 1.92 -8.06 12.43
CA LEU A 33 1.74 -8.15 10.98
C LEU A 33 2.94 -7.57 10.20
N GLU A 34 3.49 -6.44 10.65
CA GLU A 34 4.65 -5.81 10.02
C GLU A 34 5.93 -6.65 10.15
N GLU A 35 6.14 -7.29 11.29
CA GLU A 35 7.27 -8.21 11.49
C GLU A 35 7.14 -9.43 10.57
N ILE A 36 5.93 -9.98 10.41
CA ILE A 36 5.66 -11.08 9.47
C ILE A 36 5.97 -10.62 8.05
N ILE A 37 5.50 -9.44 7.61
CA ILE A 37 5.77 -8.91 6.26
C ILE A 37 7.28 -8.76 6.00
N LYS A 38 8.03 -8.28 6.99
CA LYS A 38 9.48 -8.04 6.84
C LYS A 38 10.33 -9.32 6.88
N THR A 39 9.81 -10.42 7.42
CA THR A 39 10.60 -11.65 7.67
C THR A 39 10.10 -12.90 6.96
N SER A 40 8.89 -12.88 6.39
CA SER A 40 8.32 -14.04 5.67
C SER A 40 8.54 -13.97 4.16
N THR A 41 8.31 -15.11 3.49
CA THR A 41 8.27 -15.23 2.04
C THR A 41 7.08 -16.10 1.61
N GLY A 42 6.84 -16.23 0.30
CA GLY A 42 5.83 -17.14 -0.25
C GLY A 42 4.40 -16.85 0.23
N GLY A 43 3.65 -17.91 0.58
CA GLY A 43 2.24 -17.80 0.95
C GLY A 43 1.98 -16.98 2.22
N VAL A 44 2.87 -17.06 3.21
CA VAL A 44 2.76 -16.26 4.44
C VAL A 44 2.93 -14.77 4.12
N PHE A 45 3.97 -14.42 3.36
CA PHE A 45 4.21 -13.05 2.90
C PHE A 45 3.02 -12.52 2.10
N ASN A 46 2.54 -13.30 1.13
CA ASN A 46 1.46 -12.86 0.24
C ASN A 46 0.20 -12.50 1.03
N ASN A 47 -0.22 -13.32 1.99
CA ASN A 47 -1.41 -13.03 2.79
C ASN A 47 -1.16 -11.89 3.78
N ALA A 48 -0.02 -11.88 4.48
CA ALA A 48 0.30 -10.83 5.44
C ALA A 48 0.40 -9.44 4.78
N ALA A 49 1.13 -9.34 3.67
CA ALA A 49 1.29 -8.10 2.95
C ALA A 49 -0.05 -7.63 2.34
N GLN A 50 -0.88 -8.53 1.81
CA GLN A 50 -2.19 -8.12 1.28
C GLN A 50 -3.15 -7.62 2.37
N ILE A 51 -3.12 -8.17 3.60
CA ILE A 51 -3.89 -7.62 4.73
C ILE A 51 -3.46 -6.19 5.01
N TRP A 52 -2.15 -5.95 5.10
CA TRP A 52 -1.62 -4.63 5.39
C TRP A 52 -1.91 -3.64 4.25
N ASN A 53 -1.67 -4.04 3.00
CA ASN A 53 -1.91 -3.22 1.80
C ASN A 53 -3.38 -2.79 1.71
N HIS A 54 -4.33 -3.72 1.90
CA HIS A 54 -5.75 -3.39 1.86
C HIS A 54 -6.16 -2.49 3.03
N THR A 55 -5.69 -2.79 4.25
CA THR A 55 -5.95 -1.93 5.42
C THR A 55 -5.45 -0.50 5.15
N PHE A 56 -4.24 -0.35 4.63
CA PHE A 56 -3.67 0.94 4.25
C PHE A 56 -4.48 1.63 3.14
N TYR A 57 -4.89 0.89 2.11
CA TYR A 57 -5.73 1.39 1.03
C TYR A 57 -7.07 1.95 1.52
N TRP A 58 -7.77 1.27 2.44
CA TRP A 58 -9.02 1.79 2.99
C TRP A 58 -8.82 3.11 3.73
N HIS A 59 -7.69 3.30 4.41
CA HIS A 59 -7.32 4.56 5.05
C HIS A 59 -6.89 5.66 4.07
N CYS A 60 -6.55 5.31 2.83
CA CYS A 60 -6.29 6.27 1.75
C CYS A 60 -7.58 6.88 1.18
N LEU A 61 -8.74 6.29 1.50
CA LEU A 61 -10.05 6.70 0.99
C LEU A 61 -10.90 7.29 2.11
N SER A 62 -11.72 8.28 1.76
CA SER A 62 -12.68 8.87 2.70
C SER A 62 -13.86 9.45 1.93
N PRO A 63 -15.11 9.32 2.45
CA PRO A 63 -16.26 10.01 1.87
C PRO A 63 -16.14 11.55 1.94
N ASN A 64 -15.22 12.05 2.77
CA ASN A 64 -14.90 13.47 2.92
C ASN A 64 -13.48 13.80 2.42
N GLY A 65 -12.85 12.88 1.69
CA GLY A 65 -11.55 13.11 1.07
C GLY A 65 -11.66 13.81 -0.29
N GLY A 66 -10.58 13.73 -1.07
CA GLY A 66 -10.48 14.39 -2.37
C GLY A 66 -10.04 15.85 -2.27
N GLY A 67 -10.04 16.53 -3.43
CA GLY A 67 -9.41 17.85 -3.55
C GLY A 67 -7.89 17.78 -3.65
N GLU A 68 -7.23 18.89 -3.35
CA GLU A 68 -5.77 18.99 -3.32
C GLU A 68 -5.25 18.82 -1.88
N PRO A 69 -4.04 18.25 -1.68
CA PRO A 69 -3.43 18.15 -0.37
C PRO A 69 -3.17 19.53 0.22
N THR A 70 -3.03 19.61 1.54
CA THR A 70 -2.69 20.85 2.26
C THR A 70 -1.49 20.65 3.17
N GLY A 71 -0.91 21.76 3.64
CA GLY A 71 0.20 21.76 4.60
C GLY A 71 1.45 21.04 4.08
N ALA A 72 2.17 20.38 4.99
CA ALA A 72 3.48 19.78 4.72
C ALA A 72 3.47 18.76 3.56
N LEU A 73 2.35 18.08 3.31
CA LEU A 73 2.22 17.16 2.19
C LEU A 73 2.17 17.90 0.84
N ALA A 74 1.45 19.02 0.77
CA ALA A 74 1.38 19.84 -0.44
C ALA A 74 2.75 20.40 -0.79
N ASP A 75 3.48 20.93 0.20
CA ASP A 75 4.83 21.47 0.02
C ASP A 75 5.81 20.37 -0.45
N ALA A 76 5.73 19.18 0.14
CA ALA A 76 6.57 18.05 -0.24
C ALA A 76 6.26 17.55 -1.66
N ILE A 77 5.00 17.55 -2.08
CA ILE A 77 4.58 17.23 -3.45
C ILE A 77 5.11 18.27 -4.43
N ILE A 78 4.92 19.55 -4.16
CA ILE A 78 5.42 20.64 -5.03
C ILE A 78 6.95 20.55 -5.15
N LYS A 79 7.65 20.30 -4.05
CA LYS A 79 9.11 20.14 -4.04
C LYS A 79 9.58 18.95 -4.89
N ALA A 80 8.88 17.83 -4.86
CA ALA A 80 9.29 16.61 -5.56
C ALA A 80 8.84 16.57 -7.03
N PHE A 81 7.68 17.13 -7.35
CA PHE A 81 7.01 16.95 -8.65
C PHE A 81 6.74 18.25 -9.41
N GLY A 82 7.05 19.42 -8.84
CA GLY A 82 6.82 20.74 -9.45
C GLY A 82 5.46 21.33 -9.09
N SER A 83 4.39 20.55 -9.23
CA SER A 83 3.03 20.95 -8.89
C SER A 83 2.15 19.74 -8.53
N PHE A 84 1.00 19.98 -7.89
CA PHE A 84 0.03 18.91 -7.63
C PHE A 84 -0.51 18.30 -8.94
N ALA A 85 -0.70 19.12 -9.97
CA ALA A 85 -1.16 18.65 -11.27
C ALA A 85 -0.16 17.68 -11.92
N GLU A 86 1.14 18.01 -11.88
CA GLU A 86 2.21 17.15 -12.38
C GLU A 86 2.36 15.87 -11.54
N PHE A 87 2.23 15.96 -10.22
CA PHE A 87 2.17 14.76 -9.36
C PHE A 87 1.00 13.86 -9.74
N LYS A 88 -0.20 14.42 -9.89
CA LYS A 88 -1.41 13.66 -10.25
C LYS A 88 -1.22 12.97 -11.60
N ASP A 89 -0.72 13.68 -12.60
CA ASP A 89 -0.44 13.11 -13.92
C ASP A 89 0.61 11.99 -13.84
N ALA A 90 1.71 12.20 -13.12
CA ALA A 90 2.75 11.19 -12.93
C ALA A 90 2.23 9.94 -12.19
N PHE A 91 1.46 10.13 -11.10
CA PHE A 91 0.88 9.03 -10.32
C PHE A 91 -0.13 8.23 -11.14
N THR A 92 -1.02 8.92 -11.85
CA THR A 92 -1.99 8.27 -12.75
C THR A 92 -1.30 7.51 -13.88
N LYS A 93 -0.27 8.08 -14.51
CA LYS A 93 0.51 7.38 -15.55
C LYS A 93 1.23 6.15 -14.99
N SER A 94 1.81 6.25 -13.81
CA SER A 94 2.47 5.12 -13.13
C SER A 94 1.48 4.00 -12.84
N ALA A 95 0.28 4.34 -12.37
CA ALA A 95 -0.78 3.40 -12.07
C ALA A 95 -1.32 2.70 -13.32
N ILE A 96 -1.67 3.46 -14.36
CA ILE A 96 -2.17 2.88 -15.63
C ILE A 96 -1.13 1.98 -16.28
N GLY A 97 0.16 2.34 -16.19
CA GLY A 97 1.27 1.55 -16.71
C GLY A 97 1.67 0.35 -15.86
N ASN A 98 1.07 0.16 -14.67
CA ASN A 98 1.44 -0.93 -13.77
C ASN A 98 0.72 -2.22 -14.18
N PHE A 99 1.45 -3.10 -14.86
CA PHE A 99 0.84 -4.25 -15.53
C PHE A 99 0.53 -5.42 -14.58
N GLY A 100 -0.69 -5.94 -14.67
CA GLY A 100 -1.18 -7.04 -13.85
C GLY A 100 -1.62 -6.60 -12.46
N SER A 101 -1.91 -7.56 -11.58
CA SER A 101 -2.30 -7.27 -10.20
C SER A 101 -1.16 -6.52 -9.50
N SER A 102 -1.43 -5.31 -9.06
CA SER A 102 -0.35 -4.41 -8.64
C SER A 102 -0.86 -3.28 -7.73
N TRP A 103 0.10 -2.55 -7.16
CA TRP A 103 -0.17 -1.38 -6.33
C TRP A 103 0.73 -0.23 -6.76
N THR A 104 0.19 0.98 -6.77
CA THR A 104 0.96 2.20 -7.00
C THR A 104 0.94 3.05 -5.74
N TRP A 105 2.12 3.48 -5.29
CA TRP A 105 2.31 4.09 -3.98
C TRP A 105 2.93 5.48 -4.11
N LEU A 106 2.49 6.39 -3.25
CA LEU A 106 3.27 7.56 -2.87
C LEU A 106 4.04 7.18 -1.61
N VAL A 107 5.35 7.35 -1.63
CA VAL A 107 6.22 7.03 -0.49
C VAL A 107 7.13 8.21 -0.17
N LYS A 108 7.52 8.32 1.10
CA LYS A 108 8.64 9.14 1.56
C LYS A 108 9.88 8.26 1.71
N LYS A 109 10.99 8.67 1.10
CA LYS A 109 12.30 7.99 1.22
C LYS A 109 13.04 8.46 2.47
N ALA A 110 14.14 7.79 2.80
CA ALA A 110 14.92 8.05 4.01
C ALA A 110 15.48 9.48 4.08
N ASP A 111 15.75 10.08 2.92
CA ASP A 111 16.21 11.47 2.78
C ASP A 111 15.07 12.52 2.90
N GLY A 112 13.83 12.05 3.11
CA GLY A 112 12.63 12.87 3.20
C GLY A 112 12.00 13.26 1.86
N SER A 113 12.58 12.86 0.72
CA SER A 113 12.00 13.09 -0.60
C SER A 113 10.78 12.22 -0.84
N LEU A 114 9.85 12.69 -1.68
CA LEU A 114 8.70 11.89 -2.12
C LEU A 114 9.03 11.18 -3.43
N ALA A 115 8.54 9.95 -3.57
CA ALA A 115 8.67 9.16 -4.78
C ALA A 115 7.37 8.40 -5.07
N ILE A 116 7.15 8.11 -6.36
CA ILE A 116 6.11 7.19 -6.82
C ILE A 116 6.79 5.84 -7.05
N VAL A 117 6.25 4.78 -6.49
CA VAL A 117 6.77 3.41 -6.67
C VAL A 117 5.64 2.45 -7.03
N ASN A 118 5.94 1.46 -7.86
CA ASN A 118 5.02 0.40 -8.24
C ASN A 118 5.49 -0.91 -7.58
N THR A 119 4.55 -1.66 -7.04
CA THR A 119 4.80 -3.04 -6.61
C THR A 119 3.84 -3.99 -7.34
N SER A 120 4.31 -5.22 -7.59
CA SER A 120 3.48 -6.26 -8.23
C SER A 120 2.97 -7.24 -7.18
N ASN A 121 1.78 -7.78 -7.42
CA ASN A 121 1.10 -8.75 -6.55
C ASN A 121 1.00 -8.23 -5.10
N ALA A 122 1.55 -8.97 -4.14
CA ALA A 122 1.57 -8.61 -2.72
C ALA A 122 2.76 -7.74 -2.31
N GLY A 123 3.56 -7.24 -3.27
CA GLY A 123 4.71 -6.40 -2.96
C GLY A 123 4.29 -5.18 -2.11
N CYS A 124 5.05 -4.89 -1.08
CA CYS A 124 4.71 -3.91 -0.06
C CYS A 124 5.94 -3.04 0.26
N PRO A 125 5.87 -1.70 0.21
CA PRO A 125 7.03 -0.86 0.45
C PRO A 125 7.58 -0.92 1.90
N LEU A 126 6.86 -1.55 2.84
CA LEU A 126 7.37 -1.82 4.19
C LEU A 126 8.61 -2.72 4.22
N THR A 127 8.88 -3.48 3.16
CA THR A 127 10.07 -4.32 3.04
C THR A 127 11.31 -3.52 2.62
N GLU A 128 11.12 -2.29 2.12
CA GLU A 128 12.22 -1.40 1.77
C GLU A 128 12.64 -0.56 2.98
N ALA A 129 13.88 -0.74 3.43
CA ALA A 129 14.43 0.03 4.54
C ALA A 129 14.39 1.54 4.24
N GLY A 130 13.85 2.33 5.18
CA GLY A 130 13.77 3.78 5.06
C GLY A 130 12.68 4.29 4.11
N THR A 131 11.82 3.42 3.57
CA THR A 131 10.65 3.82 2.81
C THR A 131 9.43 3.90 3.74
N THR A 132 8.69 5.02 3.70
CA THR A 132 7.44 5.22 4.45
C THR A 132 6.29 5.40 3.46
N PRO A 133 5.32 4.47 3.38
CA PRO A 133 4.10 4.64 2.59
C PRO A 133 3.25 5.82 3.05
N LEU A 134 2.71 6.59 2.11
CA LEU A 134 1.85 7.75 2.38
C LEU A 134 0.47 7.65 1.71
N LEU A 135 0.41 7.06 0.52
CA LEU A 135 -0.82 6.81 -0.24
C LEU A 135 -0.63 5.55 -1.07
N THR A 136 -1.71 4.80 -1.32
CA THR A 136 -1.71 3.69 -2.30
C THR A 136 -3.00 3.68 -3.11
N VAL A 137 -2.93 3.05 -4.28
CA VAL A 137 -4.09 2.63 -5.07
C VAL A 137 -3.90 1.17 -5.48
N ASP A 138 -4.97 0.38 -5.32
CA ASP A 138 -5.08 -1.02 -5.75
C ASP A 138 -5.48 -1.07 -7.24
N LEU A 139 -4.84 -1.95 -8.04
CA LEU A 139 -4.92 -1.98 -9.50
C LEU A 139 -5.13 -3.41 -10.06
#